data_AF-A0A7J7E7Z0-F1
#
_entry.id   AF-A0A7J7E7Z0-F1
#
_cell.length_a   1.000
_cell.length_b   1.000
_cell.length_c   1.000
_cell.angle_alpha   90.00
_cell.angle_beta   90.00
_cell.angle_gamma   90.00
#
_symmetry.space_group_name_H-M   'P 1'
#
loop_
_entity.id
_entity.type
_entity.pdbx_description
1 polymer ?
#
loop_
_entity_poly.entity_id
_entity_poly.type
_entity_poly.pdbx_seq_one_letter_code
_entity_poly.pdbx_strand_id
1 'polypeptide(L)'
;MAQQPVLPILWQRVTPALVFSQLIEVQAEYHRKSLTLLQAVLPQIKAQQEAWVEKPSFGKPLEEHLMISGREIAFPIEACVTMLLECGMQEEGLFRVAPSASKLKKLKAALDCCVVDVQEYSADPHAIAGALKSYLRELPEPLMTFELYDEWIQASNIQEQDKRLQALWNACEKLPKANHNNIRYLIKFLSKLSEYQDVNKMTPSNMAIVLGPNLLWPQAEGNITEMMTTVSLQIVGIIEPIIQHADWFFPGEIEFNITGNYGSPVHVNHNANYSSMPSPDMDPADRRQPEQARRPLSVATDNMMLEFYKKDGYELVSLSQRWGLEEGGIAMD
;
A
#
# COMPACT_ATOMS: atom_id res chain seq x y z
N MET A 1 -23.44 36.69 -80.87
CA MET A 1 -23.35 35.21 -80.74
C MET A 1 -21.91 34.85 -80.39
N ALA A 2 -21.73 34.09 -79.30
CA ALA A 2 -20.60 33.20 -78.95
C ALA A 2 -19.17 33.79 -78.91
N GLN A 3 -18.26 33.45 -78.01
CA GLN A 3 -18.18 32.57 -76.84
C GLN A 3 -16.86 32.97 -76.13
N GLN A 4 -16.87 33.28 -74.84
CA GLN A 4 -15.64 33.29 -74.04
C GLN A 4 -15.31 31.85 -73.62
N PRO A 5 -14.04 31.40 -73.67
CA PRO A 5 -13.68 30.08 -73.21
C PRO A 5 -13.70 30.04 -71.68
N VAL A 6 -14.54 29.16 -71.14
CA VAL A 6 -14.61 28.85 -69.72
C VAL A 6 -13.38 28.00 -69.37
N LEU A 7 -12.46 28.55 -68.57
CA LEU A 7 -11.45 27.75 -67.88
C LEU A 7 -12.16 26.83 -66.87
N PRO A 8 -11.90 25.50 -66.84
CA PRO A 8 -12.50 24.62 -65.86
C PRO A 8 -11.82 24.85 -64.51
N ILE A 9 -12.53 25.54 -63.62
CA ILE A 9 -12.16 25.64 -62.21
C ILE A 9 -12.40 24.27 -61.57
N LEU A 10 -11.37 23.42 -61.61
CA LEU A 10 -11.27 22.19 -60.83
C LEU A 10 -11.02 22.53 -59.35
N TRP A 11 -12.00 23.13 -58.69
CA TRP A 11 -12.12 23.04 -57.24
C TRP A 11 -13.35 22.18 -56.98
N GLN A 12 -13.14 20.86 -56.94
CA GLN A 12 -14.11 19.93 -56.34
C GLN A 12 -14.44 20.48 -54.95
N ARG A 13 -15.65 21.02 -54.80
CA ARG A 13 -16.19 21.46 -53.53
C ARG A 13 -16.32 20.22 -52.65
N VAL A 14 -15.31 19.94 -51.83
CA VAL A 14 -15.44 19.01 -50.72
C VAL A 14 -16.54 19.60 -49.84
N THR A 15 -17.72 19.00 -49.86
CA THR A 15 -18.86 19.50 -49.07
C THR A 15 -18.56 19.28 -47.59
N PRO A 16 -18.96 20.20 -46.69
CA PRO A 16 -18.79 20.00 -45.25
C PRO A 16 -19.34 18.66 -44.75
N ALA A 17 -20.40 18.15 -45.39
CA ALA A 17 -20.96 16.82 -45.13
C ALA A 17 -19.98 15.67 -45.45
N LEU A 18 -19.17 15.78 -46.51
CA LEU A 18 -18.16 14.78 -46.86
C LEU A 18 -17.02 14.77 -45.86
N VAL A 19 -16.57 15.95 -45.40
CA VAL A 19 -15.56 16.07 -44.34
C VAL A 19 -16.07 15.47 -43.03
N PHE A 20 -17.34 15.74 -42.68
CA PHE A 20 -17.95 15.20 -41.46
C PHE A 20 -18.12 13.68 -41.54
N SER A 21 -18.50 13.13 -42.70
CA SER A 21 -18.56 11.68 -42.93
C SER A 21 -17.19 11.04 -42.75
N GLN A 22 -16.15 11.61 -43.37
CA GLN A 22 -14.77 11.11 -43.25
C GLN A 22 -14.27 11.18 -41.81
N LEU A 23 -14.58 12.25 -41.07
CA LEU A 23 -14.23 12.37 -39.66
C LEU A 23 -14.87 11.25 -38.82
N ILE A 24 -16.16 10.99 -39.02
CA ILE A 24 -16.88 9.92 -38.31
C ILE A 24 -16.33 8.54 -38.67
N GLU A 25 -15.98 8.30 -39.94
CA GLU A 25 -15.37 7.04 -40.40
C GLU A 25 -13.99 6.81 -39.76
N VAL A 26 -13.13 7.84 -39.74
CA VAL A 26 -11.81 7.76 -39.10
C VAL A 26 -11.94 7.54 -37.59
N GLN A 27 -12.87 8.22 -36.93
CA GLN A 27 -13.12 8.05 -35.50
C GLN A 27 -13.64 6.63 -35.18
N ALA A 28 -14.53 6.09 -36.02
CA ALA A 28 -15.04 4.73 -35.88
C ALA A 28 -13.91 3.70 -36.04
N GLU A 29 -12.99 3.91 -36.97
CA GLU A 29 -11.83 3.05 -37.18
C GLU A 29 -10.84 3.13 -36.00
N TYR A 30 -10.56 4.33 -35.49
CA TYR A 30 -9.75 4.52 -34.28
C TYR A 30 -10.33 3.73 -33.08
N HIS A 31 -11.64 3.81 -32.85
CA HIS A 31 -12.30 3.08 -31.77
C HIS A 31 -12.31 1.56 -32.00
N ARG A 32 -12.45 1.09 -33.24
CA ARG A 32 -12.31 -0.34 -33.57
C ARG A 32 -10.92 -0.86 -33.23
N LYS A 33 -9.86 -0.18 -33.67
CA LYS A 33 -8.48 -0.55 -33.36
C LYS A 33 -8.21 -0.51 -31.84
N SER A 34 -8.71 0.52 -31.15
CA SER A 34 -8.62 0.63 -29.69
C SER A 34 -9.30 -0.54 -28.98
N LEU A 35 -10.49 -0.93 -29.45
CA LEU A 35 -11.22 -2.08 -28.90
C LEU A 35 -10.43 -3.38 -29.11
N THR A 36 -9.85 -3.59 -30.29
CA THR A 36 -9.01 -4.77 -30.56
C THR A 36 -7.78 -4.82 -29.65
N LEU A 37 -7.14 -3.67 -29.40
CA LEU A 37 -6.01 -3.58 -28.48
C LEU A 37 -6.44 -3.94 -27.05
N LEU A 38 -7.54 -3.37 -26.56
CA LEU A 38 -8.09 -3.68 -25.23
C LEU A 38 -8.48 -5.15 -25.10
N GLN A 39 -9.08 -5.74 -26.15
CA GLN A 39 -9.43 -7.16 -26.18
C GLN A 39 -8.20 -8.08 -26.19
N ALA A 40 -7.07 -7.63 -26.74
CA ALA A 40 -5.82 -8.38 -26.71
C ALA A 40 -5.09 -8.27 -25.36
N VAL A 41 -5.14 -7.11 -24.70
CA VAL A 41 -4.47 -6.87 -23.41
C VAL A 41 -5.28 -7.40 -22.23
N LEU A 42 -6.62 -7.34 -22.28
CA LEU A 42 -7.48 -7.75 -21.18
C LEU A 42 -7.24 -9.21 -20.71
N PRO A 43 -7.08 -10.21 -21.59
CA PRO A 43 -6.72 -11.56 -21.18
C PRO A 43 -5.34 -11.65 -20.52
N GLN A 44 -4.38 -10.82 -20.92
CA GLN A 44 -3.05 -10.78 -20.30
C GLN A 44 -3.12 -10.20 -18.89
N ILE A 45 -3.90 -9.13 -18.69
CA ILE A 45 -4.15 -8.57 -17.35
C ILE A 45 -4.89 -9.59 -16.48
N LYS A 46 -5.90 -10.29 -17.01
CA LYS A 46 -6.63 -11.33 -16.28
C LYS A 46 -5.72 -12.51 -15.91
N ALA A 47 -4.90 -12.98 -16.85
CA ALA A 47 -3.94 -14.04 -16.60
C ALA A 47 -2.87 -13.62 -15.59
N GLN A 48 -2.41 -12.36 -15.64
CA GLN A 48 -1.57 -11.80 -14.59
C GLN A 48 -2.34 -11.77 -13.27
N GLN A 49 -3.54 -11.22 -13.18
CA GLN A 49 -4.34 -11.19 -11.95
C GLN A 49 -4.58 -12.59 -11.36
N GLU A 50 -4.82 -13.61 -12.19
CA GLU A 50 -4.97 -15.01 -11.76
C GLU A 50 -3.63 -15.64 -11.33
N ALA A 51 -2.52 -15.24 -11.94
CA ALA A 51 -1.16 -15.66 -11.56
C ALA A 51 -0.58 -14.86 -10.39
N TRP A 52 -1.14 -13.68 -10.08
CA TRP A 52 -0.78 -12.85 -8.93
C TRP A 52 -1.32 -13.50 -7.67
N VAL A 53 -0.50 -14.40 -7.12
CA VAL A 53 -0.71 -14.96 -5.79
C VAL A 53 -0.11 -13.97 -4.77
N GLU A 54 -0.70 -12.79 -4.65
CA GLU A 54 -0.46 -11.97 -3.45
C GLU A 54 -1.21 -12.63 -2.31
N LYS A 55 -0.48 -13.39 -1.48
CA LYS A 55 -1.05 -13.90 -0.24
C LYS A 55 -0.98 -12.78 0.79
N PRO A 56 -2.11 -12.42 1.42
CA PRO A 56 -2.11 -11.42 2.48
C PRO A 56 -1.14 -11.84 3.58
N SER A 57 -0.44 -10.88 4.17
CA SER A 57 0.45 -11.15 5.30
C SER A 57 -0.34 -11.22 6.60
N PHE A 58 -1.41 -10.44 6.73
CA PHE A 58 -2.27 -10.43 7.91
C PHE A 58 -3.11 -11.71 7.97
N GLY A 59 -3.26 -12.29 9.16
CA GLY A 59 -4.08 -13.49 9.34
C GLY A 59 -3.46 -14.79 8.83
N LYS A 60 -2.20 -14.78 8.38
CA LYS A 60 -1.50 -15.96 7.86
C LYS A 60 -0.35 -16.38 8.78
N PRO A 61 0.00 -17.68 8.82
CA PRO A 61 1.16 -18.14 9.56
C PRO A 61 2.43 -17.41 9.11
N LEU A 62 3.27 -17.03 10.06
CA LEU A 62 4.51 -16.29 9.82
C LEU A 62 5.38 -16.98 8.75
N GLU A 63 5.64 -18.28 8.95
CA GLU A 63 6.48 -19.09 8.06
C GLU A 63 5.92 -19.13 6.63
N GLU A 64 4.59 -19.18 6.45
CA GLU A 64 3.97 -19.28 5.13
C GLU A 64 4.29 -18.05 4.29
N HIS A 65 4.04 -16.84 4.82
CA HIS A 65 4.22 -15.63 4.03
C HIS A 65 5.70 -15.24 3.91
N LEU A 66 6.57 -15.60 4.87
CA LEU A 66 8.02 -15.45 4.72
C LEU A 66 8.58 -16.33 3.61
N MET A 67 8.16 -17.59 3.57
CA MET A 67 8.58 -18.54 2.52
C MET A 67 8.15 -18.06 1.13
N ILE A 68 6.92 -17.56 0.97
CA ILE A 68 6.40 -17.07 -0.31
C ILE A 68 7.15 -15.83 -0.79
N SER A 69 7.44 -14.91 0.13
CA SER A 69 8.13 -13.66 -0.20
C SER A 69 9.65 -13.81 -0.27
N GLY A 70 10.20 -14.95 0.17
CA GLY A 70 11.65 -15.18 0.26
C GLY A 70 12.34 -14.25 1.26
N ARG A 71 11.62 -13.78 2.28
CA ARG A 71 12.11 -12.81 3.28
C ARG A 71 12.42 -13.50 4.60
N GLU A 72 13.39 -12.94 5.33
CA GLU A 72 13.65 -13.35 6.71
C GLU A 72 12.79 -12.57 7.72
N ILE A 73 12.51 -11.29 7.43
CA ILE A 73 11.67 -10.42 8.24
C ILE A 73 10.34 -10.17 7.52
N ALA A 74 9.25 -10.28 8.28
CA ALA A 74 7.90 -10.08 7.80
C ALA A 74 7.78 -8.66 7.23
N PHE A 75 7.26 -8.55 6.00
CA PHE A 75 7.11 -7.25 5.35
C PHE A 75 6.35 -6.23 6.22
N PRO A 76 5.24 -6.58 6.89
CA PRO A 76 4.56 -5.63 7.77
C PRO A 76 5.40 -5.15 8.95
N ILE A 77 6.28 -6.00 9.51
CA ILE A 77 7.18 -5.61 10.60
C ILE A 77 8.23 -4.63 10.06
N GLU A 78 8.93 -5.01 9.00
CA GLU A 78 10.03 -4.23 8.45
C GLU A 78 9.56 -2.86 7.93
N ALA A 79 8.46 -2.84 7.17
CA ALA A 79 7.91 -1.60 6.63
C ALA A 79 7.46 -0.65 7.75
N CYS A 80 6.72 -1.14 8.75
CA CYS A 80 6.27 -0.29 9.85
C CYS A 80 7.44 0.24 10.69
N VAL A 81 8.41 -0.60 11.00
CA VAL A 81 9.61 -0.20 11.76
C VAL A 81 10.40 0.84 11.00
N THR A 82 10.61 0.66 9.69
CA THR A 82 11.35 1.62 8.85
C THR A 82 10.64 2.98 8.83
N MET A 83 9.32 2.99 8.60
CA MET A 83 8.56 4.25 8.62
C MET A 83 8.60 4.94 9.99
N LEU A 84 8.49 4.19 11.09
CA LEU A 84 8.57 4.77 12.44
C LEU A 84 9.96 5.30 12.77
N LEU A 85 11.02 4.66 12.28
CA LEU A 85 12.38 5.16 12.42
C LEU A 85 12.59 6.50 11.68
N GLU A 86 11.89 6.70 10.57
CA GLU A 86 11.97 7.95 9.79
C GLU A 86 11.13 9.09 10.36
N CYS A 87 9.90 8.81 10.82
CA CYS A 87 8.95 9.88 11.20
C CYS A 87 8.36 9.77 12.62
N GLY A 88 8.52 8.65 13.32
CA GLY A 88 7.76 8.33 14.53
C GLY A 88 8.54 8.37 15.85
N MET A 89 9.87 8.38 15.84
CA MET A 89 10.69 8.14 17.05
C MET A 89 10.40 9.07 18.24
N GLN A 90 9.97 10.30 17.96
CA GLN A 90 9.65 11.31 18.98
C GLN A 90 8.15 11.46 19.24
N GLU A 91 7.29 10.74 18.50
CA GLU A 91 5.83 10.86 18.61
C GLU A 91 5.34 10.33 19.97
N GLU A 92 4.56 11.13 20.69
CA GLU A 92 4.13 10.78 22.04
C GLU A 92 3.14 9.61 22.03
N GLY A 93 3.41 8.55 22.80
CA GLY A 93 2.44 7.50 23.03
C GLY A 93 2.19 6.58 21.85
N LEU A 94 3.21 6.33 21.00
CA LEU A 94 3.17 5.26 20.01
C LEU A 94 2.66 3.95 20.62
N PHE A 95 1.91 3.17 19.85
CA PHE A 95 1.22 1.92 20.25
C PHE A 95 0.10 2.07 21.30
N ARG A 96 0.12 3.13 22.11
CA ARG A 96 -0.89 3.47 23.12
C ARG A 96 -2.08 4.21 22.51
N VAL A 97 -1.83 5.26 21.72
CA VAL A 97 -2.87 6.06 21.08
C VAL A 97 -3.54 5.27 19.96
N ALA A 98 -4.88 5.23 19.95
CA ALA A 98 -5.64 4.55 18.92
C ALA A 98 -5.66 5.40 17.63
N PRO A 99 -5.31 4.84 16.46
CA PRO A 99 -5.35 5.58 15.21
C PRO A 99 -6.77 5.68 14.65
N SER A 100 -6.94 6.52 13.64
CA SER A 100 -8.17 6.53 12.85
C SER A 100 -8.40 5.18 12.16
N ALA A 101 -9.59 4.59 12.37
CA ALA A 101 -9.93 3.28 11.85
C ALA A 101 -9.86 3.21 10.31
N SER A 102 -10.22 4.30 9.60
CA SER A 102 -10.16 4.36 8.14
C SER A 102 -8.72 4.35 7.63
N LYS A 103 -7.83 5.14 8.26
CA LYS A 103 -6.41 5.18 7.93
C LYS A 103 -5.72 3.84 8.23
N LEU A 104 -6.01 3.25 9.39
CA LEU A 104 -5.51 1.93 9.76
C LEU A 104 -5.93 0.87 8.75
N LYS A 105 -7.22 0.82 8.37
CA LYS A 105 -7.72 -0.12 7.38
C LYS A 105 -7.02 0.06 6.02
N LYS A 106 -6.81 1.30 5.58
CA LYS A 106 -6.11 1.60 4.33
C LYS A 106 -4.65 1.13 4.36
N LEU A 107 -3.92 1.45 5.43
CA LEU A 107 -2.52 1.07 5.58
C LEU A 107 -2.36 -0.46 5.69
N LYS A 108 -3.24 -1.14 6.41
CA LYS A 108 -3.24 -2.61 6.46
C LYS A 108 -3.40 -3.22 5.06
N ALA A 109 -4.34 -2.73 4.27
CA ALA A 109 -4.53 -3.22 2.89
C ALA A 109 -3.30 -2.96 2.01
N ALA A 110 -2.66 -1.80 2.17
CA ALA A 110 -1.41 -1.47 1.48
C ALA A 110 -0.25 -2.42 1.88
N LEU A 111 -0.14 -2.73 3.17
CA LEU A 111 0.85 -3.68 3.70
C LEU A 111 0.58 -5.12 3.22
N ASP A 112 -0.68 -5.55 3.16
CA ASP A 112 -1.08 -6.87 2.66
C ASP A 112 -0.70 -7.09 1.20
N CYS A 113 -0.80 -6.04 0.38
CA CYS A 113 -0.37 -6.06 -1.03
C CYS A 113 1.12 -5.77 -1.22
N CYS A 114 1.91 -5.56 -0.16
CA CYS A 114 3.31 -5.15 -0.25
C CYS A 114 3.55 -3.84 -1.03
N VAL A 115 2.53 -2.98 -1.16
CA VAL A 115 2.58 -1.69 -1.87
C VAL A 115 2.41 -0.57 -0.85
N VAL A 116 3.50 -0.19 -0.18
CA VAL A 116 3.48 0.90 0.81
C VAL A 116 4.33 2.06 0.29
N ASP A 117 3.69 3.22 0.10
CA ASP A 117 4.38 4.49 -0.12
C ASP A 117 4.61 5.19 1.23
N VAL A 118 5.87 5.23 1.67
CA VAL A 118 6.24 5.84 2.96
C VAL A 118 5.81 7.30 3.05
N GLN A 119 5.84 8.05 1.94
CA GLN A 119 5.47 9.47 1.94
C GLN A 119 3.96 9.69 2.17
N GLU A 120 3.13 8.71 1.80
CA GLU A 120 1.68 8.79 2.00
C GLU A 120 1.30 8.62 3.48
N TYR A 121 2.04 7.79 4.22
CA TYR A 121 1.69 7.39 5.59
C TYR A 121 2.55 8.03 6.67
N SER A 122 3.65 8.69 6.32
CA SER A 122 4.55 9.37 7.28
C SER A 122 3.88 10.48 8.10
N ALA A 123 2.71 10.96 7.65
CA ALA A 123 1.93 11.99 8.35
C ALA A 123 1.14 11.47 9.57
N ASP A 124 1.08 10.15 9.80
CA ASP A 124 0.34 9.56 10.93
C ASP A 124 1.09 8.37 11.55
N PRO A 125 2.07 8.62 12.44
CA PRO A 125 2.84 7.57 13.10
C PRO A 125 1.98 6.61 13.94
N HIS A 126 0.85 7.08 14.48
CA HIS A 126 -0.08 6.23 15.23
C HIS A 126 -0.77 5.20 14.32
N ALA A 127 -1.09 5.56 13.08
CA ALA A 127 -1.62 4.61 12.11
C ALA A 127 -0.61 3.50 11.80
N ILE A 128 0.67 3.85 11.65
CA ILE A 128 1.76 2.89 11.41
C ILE A 128 1.94 1.96 12.63
N ALA A 129 2.05 2.52 13.84
CA ALA A 129 2.15 1.74 15.07
C ALA A 129 0.92 0.83 15.28
N GLY A 130 -0.27 1.34 14.93
CA GLY A 130 -1.51 0.57 14.96
C GLY A 130 -1.50 -0.60 13.96
N ALA A 131 -0.98 -0.40 12.75
CA ALA A 131 -0.88 -1.45 11.74
C ALA A 131 0.08 -2.56 12.16
N LEU A 132 1.26 -2.20 12.69
CA LEU A 132 2.21 -3.14 13.27
C LEU A 132 1.59 -3.96 14.41
N LYS A 133 0.93 -3.28 15.35
CA LYS A 133 0.22 -3.94 16.46
C LYS A 133 -0.90 -4.86 15.97
N SER A 134 -1.59 -4.48 14.89
CA SER A 134 -2.64 -5.29 14.28
C SER A 134 -2.08 -6.54 13.62
N TYR A 135 -0.97 -6.44 12.89
CA TYR A 135 -0.31 -7.58 12.26
C TYR A 135 0.06 -8.64 13.29
N LEU A 136 0.76 -8.22 14.36
CA LEU A 136 1.22 -9.13 15.42
C LEU A 136 0.05 -9.87 16.09
N ARG A 137 -1.05 -9.18 16.37
CA ARG A 137 -2.26 -9.76 16.98
C ARG A 137 -3.03 -10.67 16.05
N GLU A 138 -2.97 -10.43 14.75
CA GLU A 138 -3.72 -11.17 13.74
C GLU A 138 -2.98 -12.42 13.26
N LEU A 139 -1.74 -12.66 13.71
CA LEU A 139 -1.07 -13.93 13.47
C LEU A 139 -1.89 -15.09 14.08
N PRO A 140 -2.01 -16.24 13.37
CA PRO A 140 -2.71 -17.42 13.91
C PRO A 140 -2.13 -17.96 15.22
N GLU A 141 -0.84 -17.69 15.45
CA GLU A 141 -0.07 -18.06 16.63
C GLU A 141 0.73 -16.84 17.10
N PRO A 142 0.93 -16.62 18.41
CA PRO A 142 1.78 -15.55 18.92
C PRO A 142 3.17 -15.62 18.32
N LEU A 143 3.78 -14.45 18.13
CA LEU A 143 5.15 -14.37 17.64
C LEU A 143 6.13 -15.11 18.57
N MET A 144 5.80 -15.21 19.87
CA MET A 144 6.56 -15.97 20.88
C MET A 144 6.12 -17.44 21.06
N THR A 145 5.30 -17.94 20.15
CA THR A 145 4.76 -19.32 20.02
C THR A 145 3.87 -19.82 21.16
N PHE A 146 2.93 -20.71 20.85
CA PHE A 146 2.13 -21.41 21.86
C PHE A 146 2.97 -22.49 22.57
N GLU A 147 3.88 -23.14 21.85
CA GLU A 147 4.75 -24.19 22.38
C GLU A 147 5.58 -23.73 23.58
N LEU A 148 6.08 -22.48 23.54
CA LEU A 148 6.91 -21.93 24.60
C LEU A 148 6.12 -21.14 25.65
N TYR A 149 4.79 -21.03 25.52
CA TYR A 149 3.96 -20.19 26.39
C TYR A 149 4.19 -20.48 27.88
N ASP A 150 4.11 -21.75 28.27
CA ASP A 150 4.30 -22.14 29.68
C ASP A 150 5.72 -21.84 30.17
N GLU A 151 6.73 -21.99 29.30
CA GLU A 151 8.13 -21.69 29.63
C GLU A 151 8.34 -20.19 29.87
N TRP A 152 7.72 -19.34 29.05
CA TRP A 152 7.71 -17.89 29.26
C TRP A 152 7.08 -17.51 30.60
N ILE A 153 5.90 -18.06 30.89
CA ILE A 153 5.19 -17.78 32.14
C ILE A 153 6.01 -18.27 33.35
N GLN A 154 6.58 -19.47 33.29
CA GLN A 154 7.44 -19.99 34.36
C GLN A 154 8.68 -19.11 34.59
N ALA A 155 9.35 -18.67 33.52
CA ALA A 155 10.47 -17.75 33.61
C ALA A 155 10.07 -16.44 34.32
N SER A 156 8.91 -15.88 33.98
CA SER A 156 8.39 -14.63 34.57
C SER A 156 8.18 -14.71 36.10
N ASN A 157 7.90 -15.90 36.63
CA ASN A 157 7.62 -16.13 38.04
C ASN A 157 8.88 -16.28 38.91
N ILE A 158 10.07 -16.37 38.29
CA ILE A 158 11.34 -16.45 39.00
C ILE A 158 11.62 -15.11 39.70
N GLN A 159 11.76 -15.15 41.02
CA GLN A 159 11.95 -13.96 41.86
C GLN A 159 13.35 -13.37 41.73
N GLU A 160 14.37 -14.22 41.54
CA GLU A 160 15.74 -13.77 41.41
C GLU A 160 16.01 -13.29 39.98
N GLN A 161 16.48 -12.04 39.86
CA GLN A 161 16.59 -11.34 38.59
C GLN A 161 17.50 -12.06 37.57
N ASP A 162 18.69 -12.50 37.98
CA ASP A 162 19.66 -13.09 37.06
C ASP A 162 19.16 -14.45 36.55
N LYS A 163 18.62 -15.30 37.42
CA LYS A 163 17.94 -16.55 37.01
C LYS A 163 16.75 -16.31 36.10
N ARG A 164 15.96 -15.26 36.33
CA ARG A 164 14.85 -14.89 35.44
C ARG A 164 15.36 -14.53 34.05
N LEU A 165 16.36 -13.65 33.97
CA LEU A 165 16.97 -13.25 32.69
C LEU A 165 17.53 -14.46 31.95
N GLN A 166 18.21 -15.38 32.65
CA GLN A 166 18.73 -16.61 32.06
C GLN A 166 17.62 -17.54 31.54
N ALA A 167 16.52 -17.68 32.27
CA ALA A 167 15.38 -18.49 31.83
C ALA A 167 14.70 -17.89 30.59
N LEU A 168 14.51 -16.58 30.56
CA LEU A 168 14.01 -15.87 29.39
C LEU A 168 14.95 -16.04 28.19
N TRP A 169 16.28 -16.00 28.40
CA TRP A 169 17.25 -16.20 27.32
C TRP A 169 17.08 -17.58 26.71
N ASN A 170 17.00 -18.61 27.57
CA ASN A 170 16.84 -19.99 27.11
C ASN A 170 15.55 -20.17 26.29
N ALA A 171 14.47 -19.48 26.66
CA ALA A 171 13.24 -19.48 25.89
C ALA A 171 13.39 -18.76 24.54
N CYS A 172 14.13 -17.64 24.47
CA CYS A 172 14.45 -16.99 23.19
C CYS A 172 15.20 -17.93 22.24
N GLU A 173 16.22 -18.65 22.73
CA GLU A 173 17.04 -19.57 21.92
C GLU A 173 16.27 -20.78 21.37
N LYS A 174 15.14 -21.12 21.99
CA LYS A 174 14.26 -22.21 21.54
C LYS A 174 13.25 -21.79 20.47
N LEU A 175 13.12 -20.48 20.20
CA LEU A 175 12.18 -20.00 19.20
C LEU A 175 12.55 -20.55 17.81
N PRO A 176 11.56 -20.92 16.98
CA PRO A 176 11.80 -21.21 15.57
C PRO A 176 12.52 -20.05 14.88
N LYS A 177 13.37 -20.36 13.88
CA LYS A 177 14.23 -19.37 13.22
C LYS A 177 13.47 -18.12 12.75
N ALA A 178 12.31 -18.30 12.11
CA ALA A 178 11.48 -17.19 11.66
C ALA A 178 11.00 -16.30 12.81
N ASN A 179 10.44 -16.91 13.87
CA ASN A 179 9.98 -16.21 15.06
C ASN A 179 11.12 -15.47 15.76
N HIS A 180 12.25 -16.15 15.97
CA HIS A 180 13.45 -15.57 16.58
C HIS A 180 13.94 -14.33 15.82
N ASN A 181 14.08 -14.43 14.49
CA ASN A 181 14.54 -13.31 13.67
C ASN A 181 13.59 -12.11 13.74
N ASN A 182 12.28 -12.35 13.69
CA ASN A 182 11.27 -11.29 13.74
C ASN A 182 11.13 -10.67 15.14
N ILE A 183 11.23 -11.47 16.22
CA ILE A 183 11.31 -10.97 17.61
C ILE A 183 12.55 -10.11 17.79
N ARG A 184 13.73 -10.62 17.40
CA ARG A 184 15.00 -9.91 17.51
C ARG A 184 14.91 -8.55 16.82
N TYR A 185 14.39 -8.52 15.60
CA TYR A 185 14.21 -7.30 14.82
C TYR A 185 13.28 -6.29 15.53
N LEU A 186 12.13 -6.75 16.02
CA LEU A 186 11.17 -5.91 16.73
C LEU A 186 11.73 -5.40 18.07
N ILE A 187 12.34 -6.26 18.89
CA ILE A 187 12.87 -5.90 20.20
C ILE A 187 13.98 -4.86 20.08
N LYS A 188 14.86 -4.98 19.08
CA LYS A 188 15.92 -3.98 18.85
C LYS A 188 15.34 -2.63 18.41
N PHE A 189 14.26 -2.62 17.63
CA PHE A 189 13.53 -1.38 17.34
C PHE A 189 12.92 -0.77 18.62
N LEU A 190 12.26 -1.57 19.46
CA LEU A 190 11.66 -1.08 20.71
C LEU A 190 12.73 -0.56 21.68
N SER A 191 13.87 -1.24 21.78
CA SER A 191 15.01 -0.77 22.57
C SER A 191 15.48 0.60 22.10
N LYS A 192 15.67 0.77 20.78
CA LYS A 192 15.99 2.08 20.19
C LYS A 192 14.89 3.13 20.42
N LEU A 193 13.62 2.76 20.39
CA LEU A 193 12.51 3.68 20.69
C LEU A 193 12.53 4.14 22.15
N SER A 194 12.97 3.28 23.08
CA SER A 194 13.10 3.61 24.50
C SER A 194 14.19 4.64 24.79
N GLU A 195 15.19 4.80 23.92
CA GLU A 195 16.21 5.86 24.03
C GLU A 195 15.59 7.27 23.93
N TYR A 196 14.41 7.39 23.31
CA TYR A 196 13.67 8.64 23.13
C TYR A 196 12.53 8.81 24.15
N GLN A 197 12.48 7.97 25.20
CA GLN A 197 11.38 7.94 26.19
C GLN A 197 11.11 9.27 26.89
N ASP A 198 12.12 10.14 27.00
CA ASP A 198 11.95 11.48 27.58
C ASP A 198 11.03 12.38 26.74
N VAL A 199 10.94 12.12 25.44
CA VAL A 199 10.08 12.86 24.49
C VAL A 199 8.82 12.06 24.20
N ASN A 200 8.96 10.83 23.68
CA ASN A 200 7.82 10.02 23.23
C ASN A 200 7.01 9.38 24.37
N LYS A 201 7.50 9.45 25.63
CA LYS A 201 6.88 8.91 26.85
C LYS A 201 6.67 7.38 26.87
N MET A 202 7.36 6.66 25.99
CA MET A 202 7.28 5.20 25.87
C MET A 202 8.50 4.54 26.52
N THR A 203 8.39 4.25 27.82
CA THR A 203 9.36 3.43 28.55
C THR A 203 9.28 1.95 28.12
N PRO A 204 10.31 1.11 28.37
CA PRO A 204 10.23 -0.33 28.14
C PRO A 204 9.00 -0.98 28.78
N SER A 205 8.65 -0.58 30.00
CA SER A 205 7.46 -1.05 30.70
C SER A 205 6.15 -0.62 30.00
N ASN A 206 6.05 0.65 29.58
CA ASN A 206 4.88 1.14 28.84
C ASN A 206 4.69 0.38 27.51
N MET A 207 5.78 0.11 26.79
CA MET A 207 5.76 -0.68 25.56
C MET A 207 5.36 -2.14 25.82
N ALA A 208 5.90 -2.76 26.88
CA ALA A 208 5.54 -4.12 27.29
C ALA A 208 4.05 -4.25 27.61
N ILE A 209 3.46 -3.27 28.28
CA ILE A 209 2.01 -3.23 28.58
C ILE A 209 1.17 -3.22 27.30
N VAL A 210 1.51 -2.37 26.32
CA VAL A 210 0.68 -2.19 25.12
C VAL A 210 0.93 -3.21 24.02
N LEU A 211 2.15 -3.74 23.91
CA LEU A 211 2.53 -4.73 22.89
C LEU A 211 2.50 -6.16 23.40
N GLY A 212 2.73 -6.41 24.68
CA GLY A 212 2.79 -7.76 25.26
C GLY A 212 1.63 -8.67 24.86
N PRO A 213 0.35 -8.24 24.99
CA PRO A 213 -0.81 -9.04 24.58
C PRO A 213 -0.88 -9.34 23.07
N ASN A 214 -0.07 -8.69 22.24
CA ASN A 214 0.03 -8.94 20.80
C ASN A 214 1.31 -9.74 20.46
N LEU A 215 2.14 -10.10 21.44
CA LEU A 215 3.35 -10.90 21.25
C LEU A 215 3.23 -12.29 21.87
N LEU A 216 2.45 -12.40 22.95
CA LEU A 216 2.23 -13.64 23.68
C LEU A 216 0.79 -13.66 24.21
N TRP A 217 0.08 -14.76 23.96
CA TRP A 217 -1.25 -15.04 24.51
C TRP A 217 -1.44 -16.55 24.64
N PRO A 218 -2.27 -17.02 25.58
CA PRO A 218 -2.51 -18.45 25.76
C PRO A 218 -3.30 -19.02 24.58
N GLN A 219 -3.08 -20.30 24.27
CA GLN A 219 -3.96 -21.04 23.38
C GLN A 219 -5.34 -21.12 24.03
N ALA A 220 -6.39 -20.72 23.31
CA ALA A 220 -7.72 -20.53 23.89
C ALA A 220 -8.32 -21.87 24.37
N GLU A 221 -8.19 -22.15 25.67
CA GLU A 221 -8.91 -23.21 26.39
C GLU A 221 -9.71 -22.60 27.57
N GLY A 222 -10.92 -22.09 27.29
CA GLY A 222 -11.89 -21.72 28.34
C GLY A 222 -11.92 -20.26 28.82
N ASN A 223 -12.64 -20.02 29.93
CA ASN A 223 -13.17 -18.72 30.38
C ASN A 223 -12.10 -17.62 30.52
N ILE A 224 -12.25 -16.59 29.69
CA ILE A 224 -11.20 -15.67 29.26
C ILE A 224 -11.02 -14.49 30.24
N THR A 225 -12.01 -14.19 31.09
CA THR A 225 -12.12 -12.87 31.75
C THR A 225 -11.36 -12.70 33.07
N GLU A 226 -11.17 -13.75 33.87
CA GLU A 226 -10.45 -13.66 35.17
C GLU A 226 -8.93 -13.92 35.05
N MET A 227 -8.50 -14.69 34.06
CA MET A 227 -7.07 -14.96 33.81
C MET A 227 -6.34 -13.77 33.17
N MET A 228 -7.06 -12.83 32.54
CA MET A 228 -6.48 -11.75 31.74
C MET A 228 -5.59 -10.79 32.55
N THR A 229 -5.95 -10.43 33.78
CA THR A 229 -5.16 -9.45 34.57
C THR A 229 -3.84 -10.01 35.08
N THR A 230 -3.83 -11.24 35.62
CA THR A 230 -2.61 -11.88 36.13
C THR A 230 -1.67 -12.25 34.99
N VAL A 231 -2.23 -12.79 33.90
CA VAL A 231 -1.46 -13.11 32.68
C VAL A 231 -0.86 -11.84 32.07
N SER A 232 -1.59 -10.71 32.07
CA SER A 232 -1.05 -9.44 31.57
C SER A 232 0.18 -8.96 32.36
N LEU A 233 0.18 -9.08 33.70
CA LEU A 233 1.35 -8.70 34.50
C LEU A 233 2.55 -9.63 34.26
N GLN A 234 2.32 -10.93 34.11
CA GLN A 234 3.37 -11.89 33.77
C GLN A 234 3.98 -11.60 32.41
N ILE A 235 3.15 -11.32 31.40
CA ILE A 235 3.59 -10.91 30.05
C ILE A 235 4.43 -9.64 30.12
N VAL A 236 4.04 -8.63 30.90
CA VAL A 236 4.86 -7.43 31.10
C VAL A 236 6.22 -7.80 31.70
N GLY A 237 6.23 -8.67 32.71
CA GLY A 237 7.45 -9.20 33.34
C GLY A 237 8.34 -10.06 32.42
N ILE A 238 7.86 -10.44 31.24
CA ILE A 238 8.62 -11.12 30.19
C ILE A 238 9.17 -10.10 29.19
N ILE A 239 8.31 -9.24 28.64
CA ILE A 239 8.67 -8.35 27.52
C ILE A 239 9.55 -7.18 27.98
N GLU A 240 9.27 -6.59 29.16
CA GLU A 240 10.03 -5.46 29.69
C GLU A 240 11.54 -5.74 29.82
N PRO A 241 12.00 -6.82 30.50
CA PRO A 241 13.43 -7.10 30.61
C PRO A 241 14.08 -7.44 29.27
N ILE A 242 13.33 -8.05 28.33
CA ILE A 242 13.84 -8.35 26.98
C ILE A 242 14.09 -7.05 26.20
N ILE A 243 13.21 -6.05 26.29
CA ILE A 243 13.42 -4.72 25.69
C ILE A 243 14.58 -3.99 26.38
N GLN A 244 14.61 -4.00 27.72
CA GLN A 244 15.60 -3.28 28.51
C GLN A 244 17.02 -3.81 28.31
N HIS A 245 17.17 -5.13 28.10
CA HIS A 245 18.45 -5.80 27.90
C HIS A 245 18.59 -6.37 26.47
N ALA A 246 18.02 -5.68 25.48
CA ALA A 246 17.96 -6.17 24.10
C ALA A 246 19.31 -6.60 23.52
N ASP A 247 20.40 -5.87 23.80
CA ASP A 247 21.75 -6.21 23.31
C ASP A 247 22.35 -7.44 23.96
N TRP A 248 21.93 -7.77 25.18
CA TRP A 248 22.31 -9.01 25.83
C TRP A 248 21.57 -10.16 25.13
N PHE A 249 20.23 -10.14 25.12
CA PHE A 249 19.41 -11.19 24.49
C PHE A 249 19.70 -11.40 23.00
N PHE A 250 19.95 -10.32 22.27
CA PHE A 250 20.11 -10.33 20.82
C PHE A 250 21.39 -9.57 20.43
N PRO A 251 22.56 -10.20 20.60
CA PRO A 251 23.83 -9.53 20.31
C PRO A 251 23.95 -9.15 18.84
N GLY A 252 24.80 -8.15 18.59
CA GLY A 252 25.07 -7.60 17.26
C GLY A 252 24.12 -6.47 16.84
N GLU A 253 24.54 -5.75 15.81
CA GLU A 253 23.74 -4.66 15.23
C GLU A 253 22.57 -5.19 14.39
N ILE A 254 21.61 -4.32 14.13
CA ILE A 254 20.52 -4.57 13.17
C ILE A 254 20.49 -3.45 12.15
N GLU A 255 20.56 -3.83 10.88
CA GLU A 255 20.17 -2.97 9.78
C GLU A 255 18.66 -3.04 9.64
N PHE A 256 17.97 -1.93 9.94
CA PHE A 256 16.51 -1.88 9.85
C PHE A 256 15.99 -1.72 8.40
N ASN A 257 16.81 -1.24 7.48
CA ASN A 257 16.39 -1.07 6.08
C ASN A 257 16.95 -2.20 5.20
N ILE A 258 16.58 -3.45 5.51
CA ILE A 258 17.12 -4.66 4.85
C ILE A 258 16.72 -4.70 3.37
N THR A 259 15.47 -4.33 3.07
CA THR A 259 14.92 -4.36 1.71
C THR A 259 15.35 -3.13 0.90
N GLY A 260 15.86 -2.06 1.52
CA GLY A 260 16.38 -0.87 0.84
C GLY A 260 15.36 -0.03 0.05
N ASN A 261 14.07 -0.40 0.08
CA ASN A 261 13.09 0.03 -0.92
C ASN A 261 11.89 0.82 -0.37
N TYR A 262 11.99 1.30 0.87
CA TYR A 262 10.96 2.14 1.50
C TYR A 262 11.18 3.64 1.22
N GLY A 263 12.38 4.01 0.77
CA GLY A 263 12.62 5.31 0.15
C GLY A 263 11.87 5.39 -1.18
N SER A 264 11.15 6.51 -1.37
CA SER A 264 10.32 6.86 -2.53
C SER A 264 10.69 6.04 -3.77
N PRO A 265 9.76 5.22 -4.33
CA PRO A 265 10.00 4.68 -5.64
C PRO A 265 10.19 5.91 -6.53
N VAL A 266 11.38 6.10 -7.09
CA VAL A 266 11.61 7.08 -8.16
C VAL A 266 10.59 6.75 -9.22
N HIS A 267 9.42 7.40 -9.15
CA HIS A 267 8.18 6.99 -9.81
C HIS A 267 8.31 5.60 -10.43
N VAL A 268 8.31 4.52 -9.63
CA VAL A 268 7.84 3.24 -10.17
C VAL A 268 6.34 3.41 -10.20
N ASN A 269 5.95 4.30 -11.10
CA ASN A 269 4.64 4.42 -11.65
C ASN A 269 4.29 2.96 -11.94
N HIS A 270 3.38 2.35 -11.19
CA HIS A 270 2.80 1.09 -11.62
C HIS A 270 2.06 1.30 -12.97
N ASN A 271 1.87 2.58 -13.34
CA ASN A 271 1.54 3.06 -14.68
C ASN A 271 2.75 3.28 -15.63
N ALA A 272 4.02 3.07 -15.27
CA ALA A 272 5.17 3.14 -16.21
C ALA A 272 5.23 1.89 -17.08
N ASN A 273 4.73 0.74 -16.57
CA ASN A 273 4.46 -0.42 -17.42
C ASN A 273 3.19 -0.26 -18.24
N TYR A 274 2.26 0.62 -17.85
CA TYR A 274 1.30 1.20 -18.78
C TYR A 274 1.99 2.32 -19.56
N SER A 275 2.90 1.92 -20.46
CA SER A 275 3.17 2.74 -21.63
C SER A 275 1.84 3.29 -22.12
N SER A 276 1.71 4.62 -22.21
CA SER A 276 0.50 5.27 -22.69
C SER A 276 -0.04 4.46 -23.86
N MET A 277 -1.29 4.01 -23.78
CA MET A 277 -1.91 3.10 -24.76
C MET A 277 -1.39 3.46 -26.15
N PRO A 278 -0.65 2.56 -26.84
CA PRO A 278 -0.04 2.90 -28.10
C PRO A 278 -1.12 3.45 -29.01
N SER A 279 -0.89 4.65 -29.55
CA SER A 279 -1.82 5.23 -30.51
C SER A 279 -2.02 4.20 -31.63
N PRO A 280 -3.24 3.96 -32.12
CA PRO A 280 -3.53 2.97 -33.17
C PRO A 280 -2.77 3.16 -34.49
N ASP A 281 -2.05 4.29 -34.61
CA ASP A 281 -1.27 4.70 -35.77
C ASP A 281 0.26 4.62 -35.53
N MET A 282 0.72 4.00 -34.44
CA MET A 282 2.15 3.77 -34.17
C MET A 282 2.68 2.52 -34.90
N ASP A 283 3.76 2.67 -35.67
CA ASP A 283 4.42 1.59 -36.40
C ASP A 283 5.13 0.59 -35.45
N PRO A 284 5.08 -0.74 -35.71
CA PRO A 284 5.63 -1.76 -34.80
C PRO A 284 7.14 -1.66 -34.56
N ALA A 285 7.87 -0.98 -35.44
CA ALA A 285 9.33 -0.86 -35.42
C ALA A 285 9.84 0.20 -34.42
N ASP A 286 9.00 1.14 -33.99
CA ASP A 286 9.40 2.28 -33.14
C ASP A 286 9.33 1.98 -31.63
N ARG A 287 9.06 0.73 -31.25
CA ARG A 287 8.93 0.27 -29.86
C ARG A 287 10.25 0.27 -29.05
N ARG A 288 11.37 0.76 -29.59
CA ARG A 288 12.70 0.65 -28.97
C ARG A 288 13.47 1.98 -28.92
N GLN A 289 13.00 2.96 -28.16
CA GLN A 289 13.88 3.98 -27.60
C GLN A 289 13.46 4.36 -26.17
N PRO A 290 14.41 4.47 -25.22
CA PRO A 290 14.14 5.04 -23.91
C PRO A 290 14.31 6.57 -23.99
N GLU A 291 13.23 7.31 -24.24
CA GLU A 291 13.27 8.77 -24.15
C GLU A 291 12.94 9.29 -22.75
N GLN A 292 13.78 10.23 -22.30
CA GLN A 292 13.79 10.88 -21.01
C GLN A 292 12.53 11.70 -20.70
N ALA A 293 12.10 11.60 -19.45
CA ALA A 293 11.41 12.61 -18.64
C ALA A 293 10.53 13.62 -19.41
N ARG A 294 9.29 13.25 -19.71
CA ARG A 294 8.21 14.22 -19.91
C ARG A 294 7.14 14.06 -18.83
N ARG A 295 6.75 15.20 -18.25
CA ARG A 295 5.75 15.32 -17.17
C ARG A 295 4.41 14.68 -17.59
N PRO A 296 3.66 14.07 -16.67
CA PRO A 296 2.36 13.47 -16.99
C PRO A 296 1.35 14.56 -17.38
N LEU A 297 0.83 14.48 -18.60
CA LEU A 297 -0.30 15.27 -19.07
C LEU A 297 -1.60 14.70 -18.49
N SER A 298 -1.94 15.09 -17.26
CA SER A 298 -3.28 14.84 -16.69
C SER A 298 -4.33 15.86 -17.15
N VAL A 299 -4.03 16.76 -18.10
CA VAL A 299 -4.94 17.84 -18.52
C VAL A 299 -4.81 18.17 -20.03
N ALA A 300 -4.61 17.15 -20.88
CA ALA A 300 -4.46 17.36 -22.33
C ALA A 300 -5.72 17.06 -23.15
N THR A 301 -6.58 16.15 -22.68
CA THR A 301 -7.81 15.80 -23.41
C THR A 301 -8.89 16.87 -23.30
N ASP A 302 -8.95 17.61 -22.20
CA ASP A 302 -9.89 18.75 -22.07
C ASP A 302 -9.39 20.00 -22.81
N ASN A 303 -8.07 20.20 -22.88
CA ASN A 303 -7.50 21.38 -23.54
C ASN A 303 -7.42 21.26 -25.07
N MET A 304 -7.25 20.07 -25.66
CA MET A 304 -7.30 19.93 -27.12
C MET A 304 -8.69 20.21 -27.70
N MET A 305 -9.75 19.80 -26.99
CA MET A 305 -11.12 20.14 -27.38
C MET A 305 -11.36 21.65 -27.26
N LEU A 306 -10.94 22.27 -26.16
CA LEU A 306 -11.08 23.72 -25.97
C LEU A 306 -10.24 24.57 -26.94
N GLU A 307 -9.07 24.11 -27.36
CA GLU A 307 -8.24 24.81 -28.36
C GLU A 307 -8.77 24.67 -29.79
N PHE A 308 -9.43 23.56 -30.14
CA PHE A 308 -10.16 23.45 -31.40
C PHE A 308 -11.38 24.39 -31.46
N TYR A 309 -12.05 24.63 -30.33
CA TYR A 309 -13.19 25.56 -30.25
C TYR A 309 -12.80 27.04 -30.19
N LYS A 310 -11.54 27.38 -29.87
CA LYS A 310 -11.06 28.77 -29.84
C LYS A 310 -10.52 29.28 -31.17
N LYS A 311 -10.17 28.39 -32.11
CA LYS A 311 -9.45 28.79 -33.34
C LYS A 311 -10.36 29.21 -34.49
N ASP A 312 -11.62 28.79 -34.49
CA ASP A 312 -12.62 29.23 -35.45
C ASP A 312 -13.72 30.01 -34.71
N GLY A 313 -13.58 31.33 -34.68
CA GLY A 313 -14.39 32.26 -33.89
C GLY A 313 -15.89 32.23 -34.19
N TYR A 314 -16.60 31.27 -33.63
CA TYR A 314 -18.05 31.25 -33.51
C TYR A 314 -18.40 31.21 -32.03
N GLU A 315 -18.84 32.36 -31.50
CA GLU A 315 -19.45 32.46 -30.18
C GLU A 315 -20.64 31.50 -30.08
N LEU A 316 -20.67 30.70 -29.01
CA LEU A 316 -21.82 29.89 -28.61
C LEU A 316 -22.99 30.81 -28.26
N VAL A 317 -23.87 31.09 -29.24
CA VAL A 317 -25.25 31.46 -28.90
C VAL A 317 -25.91 30.22 -28.32
N SER A 318 -26.33 30.33 -27.06
CA SER A 318 -27.01 29.32 -26.28
C SER A 318 -28.06 28.56 -27.10
N LEU A 319 -27.94 27.22 -27.11
CA LEU A 319 -28.81 26.26 -27.77
C LEU A 319 -30.17 26.09 -27.04
N SER A 320 -30.78 27.21 -26.62
CA SER A 320 -32.14 27.26 -26.03
C SER A 320 -33.17 27.92 -26.95
N GLN A 321 -32.79 28.45 -28.13
CA GLN A 321 -33.70 29.24 -28.99
C GLN A 321 -33.90 28.69 -30.40
N ARG A 322 -33.46 27.46 -30.72
CA ARG A 322 -33.60 26.90 -32.08
C ARG A 322 -34.35 25.57 -32.20
N TRP A 323 -34.94 25.10 -31.10
CA TRP A 323 -35.96 24.06 -31.16
C TRP A 323 -37.28 24.69 -30.74
N GLY A 324 -38.04 25.19 -31.73
CA GLY A 324 -39.45 25.49 -31.55
C GLY A 324 -40.18 24.18 -31.24
N LEU A 325 -40.25 23.84 -29.96
CA LEU A 325 -41.20 22.87 -29.44
C LEU A 325 -42.51 23.63 -29.29
N GLU A 326 -43.39 23.47 -30.28
CA GLU A 326 -44.79 23.86 -30.18
C GLU A 326 -45.41 23.23 -28.94
N GLU A 327 -46.07 24.07 -28.15
CA GLU A 327 -46.95 23.68 -27.05
C GLU A 327 -48.07 22.79 -27.60
N GLY A 328 -48.00 21.50 -27.30
CA GLY A 328 -49.07 20.54 -27.52
C GLY A 328 -49.39 19.83 -26.21
N GLY A 329 -50.27 20.43 -25.41
CA GLY A 329 -50.70 19.88 -24.13
C GLY A 329 -51.43 18.54 -24.28
N ILE A 330 -51.12 17.61 -23.39
CA ILE A 330 -52.03 16.53 -23.00
C ILE A 330 -52.06 16.57 -21.47
N ALA A 331 -53.13 17.16 -20.94
CA ALA A 331 -53.60 16.92 -19.59
C ALA A 331 -54.54 15.71 -19.61
N MET A 332 -54.46 14.88 -18.58
CA MET A 332 -55.50 14.02 -17.97
C MET A 332 -54.72 13.02 -17.09
N ASP A 333 -54.73 13.19 -15.77
CA ASP A 333 -55.76 12.79 -14.78
C ASP A 333 -55.32 11.52 -14.04
#